data_AF-A0ABD0WU20-F1
#
_entry.id   AF-A0ABD0WU20-F1
#
_cell.length_a   1.000
_cell.length_b   1.000
_cell.length_c   1.000
_cell.angle_alpha   90.00
_cell.angle_beta   90.00
_cell.angle_gamma   90.00
#
_symmetry.space_group_name_H-M   'P 1'
#
loop_
_entity.id
_entity.type
_entity.pdbx_description
1 polymer ?
#
loop_
_entity_poly.entity_id
_entity_poly.type
_entity_poly.pdbx_seq_one_letter_code
_entity_poly.pdbx_strand_id
1 'polypeptide(L)'
;MNHRGNVSICVCQVSHNFDVHEQLTKHLISGGYAVKSLQKCDVIIAFCPIVSHAGTDIKAALRKLPDSKPVVLVVLHHTFNPDETVPDSSRLVTSSNVILTVDCLFHESQGGLLECPRNEAAIRDILNKLHKHKEAPKKRCQGCCCIC
;
A
#
# COMPACT_ATOMS: atom_id res chain seq x y z
N MET A 1 -28.35 -9.67 10.03
CA MET A 1 -26.98 -10.24 10.06
C MET A 1 -26.07 -9.38 9.18
N ASN A 2 -25.23 -8.56 9.80
CA ASN A 2 -24.28 -7.70 9.08
C ASN A 2 -23.24 -8.58 8.41
N HIS A 3 -23.32 -8.70 7.08
CA HIS A 3 -22.28 -9.33 6.27
C HIS A 3 -21.08 -8.37 6.28
N ARG A 4 -20.22 -8.49 7.31
CA ARG A 4 -18.92 -7.81 7.33
C ARG A 4 -18.15 -8.32 6.12
N GLY A 5 -18.16 -7.55 5.02
CA GLY A 5 -17.42 -7.89 3.83
C GLY A 5 -15.94 -8.07 4.19
N ASN A 6 -15.36 -9.21 3.87
CA ASN A 6 -13.91 -9.39 4.01
C ASN A 6 -13.22 -8.54 2.94
N VAL A 7 -12.41 -7.55 3.36
CA VAL A 7 -11.52 -6.80 2.48
C VAL A 7 -10.36 -7.72 2.11
N SER A 8 -10.18 -7.92 0.81
CA SER A 8 -9.01 -8.62 0.28
C SER A 8 -8.00 -7.64 -0.26
N ILE A 9 -6.72 -7.91 0.00
CA ILE A 9 -5.62 -7.06 -0.43
C ILE A 9 -4.77 -7.79 -1.46
N CYS A 10 -4.13 -7.08 -2.36
CA CYS A 10 -2.99 -7.61 -3.11
C CYS A 10 -1.79 -6.78 -2.72
N VAL A 11 -0.66 -7.43 -2.53
CA VAL A 11 0.57 -6.75 -2.24
C VAL A 11 1.45 -6.87 -3.49
N CYS A 12 1.87 -5.73 -4.02
CA CYS A 12 2.55 -5.61 -5.29
C CYS A 12 3.91 -4.95 -5.05
N GLN A 13 4.96 -5.68 -5.37
CA GLN A 13 6.31 -5.14 -5.37
C GLN A 13 6.59 -4.49 -6.72
N VAL A 14 6.88 -3.20 -6.73
CA VAL A 14 6.93 -2.46 -8.00
C VAL A 14 8.35 -2.38 -8.59
N SER A 15 9.36 -2.81 -7.83
CA SER A 15 10.74 -3.01 -8.26
C SER A 15 11.27 -4.40 -7.84
N HIS A 16 12.32 -4.86 -8.51
CA HIS A 16 12.60 -6.30 -8.62
C HIS A 16 13.30 -6.98 -7.43
N ASN A 17 13.59 -6.34 -6.28
CA ASN A 17 14.58 -6.98 -5.40
C ASN A 17 14.61 -6.61 -3.91
N PHE A 18 13.51 -6.68 -3.14
CA PHE A 18 13.61 -6.58 -1.68
C PHE A 18 12.61 -7.47 -0.90
N ASP A 19 13.11 -8.25 0.06
CA ASP A 19 12.36 -9.06 1.04
C ASP A 19 11.53 -8.23 2.06
N VAL A 20 11.45 -6.91 1.86
CA VAL A 20 10.65 -5.96 2.67
C VAL A 20 9.17 -6.34 2.73
N HIS A 21 8.70 -7.06 1.72
CA HIS A 21 7.32 -7.48 1.58
C HIS A 21 6.88 -8.49 2.67
N GLU A 22 7.79 -9.34 3.17
CA GLU A 22 7.41 -10.43 4.08
C GLU A 22 6.92 -9.90 5.44
N GLN A 23 7.63 -8.93 6.02
CA GLN A 23 7.30 -8.37 7.34
C GLN A 23 5.95 -7.65 7.32
N LEU A 24 5.69 -6.78 6.34
CA LEU A 24 4.40 -6.10 6.24
C LEU A 24 3.27 -7.09 5.95
N THR A 25 3.53 -8.09 5.11
CA THR A 25 2.52 -9.13 4.80
C THR A 25 2.13 -9.92 6.04
N LYS A 26 3.07 -10.26 6.93
CA LYS A 26 2.77 -10.89 8.23
C LYS A 26 1.86 -10.02 9.10
N HIS A 27 2.12 -8.72 9.17
CA HIS A 27 1.26 -7.77 9.90
C HIS A 27 -0.15 -7.69 9.28
N LEU A 28 -0.26 -7.74 7.96
CA LEU A 28 -1.56 -7.69 7.28
C LEU A 28 -2.36 -8.98 7.48
N ILE A 29 -1.70 -10.14 7.43
CA ILE A 29 -2.36 -11.44 7.68
C ILE A 29 -2.83 -11.52 9.13
N SER A 30 -2.00 -11.12 10.10
CA SER A 30 -2.39 -11.06 11.52
C SER A 30 -3.51 -10.05 11.78
N GLY A 31 -3.58 -8.97 11.00
CA GLY A 31 -4.70 -8.03 10.96
C GLY A 31 -5.99 -8.58 10.33
N GLY A 32 -5.99 -9.82 9.84
CA GLY A 32 -7.16 -10.52 9.28
C GLY A 32 -7.45 -10.20 7.81
N TYR A 33 -6.47 -9.71 7.06
CA TYR A 33 -6.62 -9.42 5.63
C TYR A 33 -6.22 -10.62 4.76
N ALA A 34 -7.08 -10.99 3.81
CA ALA A 34 -6.78 -12.06 2.86
C ALA A 34 -5.97 -11.50 1.67
N VAL A 35 -4.77 -12.05 1.46
CA VAL A 35 -3.93 -11.70 0.31
C VAL A 35 -4.42 -12.45 -0.94
N LYS A 36 -4.67 -11.73 -2.03
CA LYS A 36 -5.15 -12.25 -3.32
C LYS A 36 -4.34 -11.65 -4.48
N SER A 37 -4.62 -12.13 -5.69
CA SER A 37 -4.04 -11.55 -6.92
C SER A 37 -4.54 -10.12 -7.19
N LEU A 38 -3.76 -9.39 -7.99
CA LEU A 38 -4.02 -8.00 -8.35
C LEU A 38 -5.43 -7.78 -8.92
N GLN A 39 -5.95 -8.73 -9.69
CA GLN A 39 -7.28 -8.66 -10.29
C GLN A 39 -8.43 -8.92 -9.30
N LYS A 40 -8.19 -9.72 -8.25
CA LYS A 40 -9.24 -10.19 -7.32
C LYS A 40 -9.27 -9.49 -5.96
N CYS A 41 -8.33 -8.59 -5.70
CA CYS A 41 -8.29 -7.79 -4.48
C CYS A 41 -9.19 -6.55 -4.54
N ASP A 42 -9.58 -6.05 -3.37
CA ASP A 42 -10.31 -4.79 -3.18
C ASP A 42 -9.35 -3.59 -3.07
N VAL A 43 -8.16 -3.78 -2.49
CA VAL A 43 -7.13 -2.75 -2.29
C VAL A 43 -5.76 -3.28 -2.70
N ILE A 44 -4.93 -2.44 -3.31
CA ILE A 44 -3.54 -2.75 -3.67
C ILE A 44 -2.61 -2.07 -2.67
N ILE A 45 -1.65 -2.81 -2.13
CA ILE A 45 -0.52 -2.26 -1.37
C ILE A 45 0.71 -2.33 -2.27
N ALA A 46 1.20 -1.17 -2.70
CA ALA A 46 2.28 -1.05 -3.67
C ALA A 46 3.57 -0.60 -2.99
N PHE A 47 4.64 -1.39 -3.10
CA PHE A 47 5.96 -1.03 -2.60
C PHE A 47 6.80 -0.32 -3.67
N CYS A 48 7.29 0.86 -3.34
CA CYS A 48 8.14 1.67 -4.21
C CYS A 48 9.42 2.06 -3.48
N PRO A 49 10.52 1.31 -3.62
CA PRO A 49 11.81 1.80 -3.15
C PRO A 49 12.30 2.95 -4.02
N ILE A 50 12.92 3.93 -3.37
CA ILE A 50 13.59 5.03 -4.04
C ILE A 50 14.99 4.56 -4.42
N VAL A 51 15.23 4.46 -5.73
CA VAL A 51 16.49 3.99 -6.30
C VAL A 51 17.22 5.15 -6.97
N SER A 52 16.47 6.01 -7.66
CA SER A 52 17.01 7.14 -8.39
C SER A 52 16.52 8.45 -7.78
N HIS A 53 15.23 8.73 -7.95
CA HIS A 53 14.58 9.95 -7.51
C HIS A 53 13.12 9.64 -7.18
N ALA A 54 12.67 10.11 -6.01
CA ALA A 54 11.34 9.80 -5.49
C ALA A 54 10.21 10.06 -6.50
N GLY A 55 10.20 11.22 -7.16
CA GLY A 55 9.15 11.54 -8.13
C GLY A 55 9.13 10.61 -9.35
N THR A 56 10.30 10.23 -9.86
CA THR A 56 10.41 9.33 -11.02
C THR A 56 10.03 7.91 -10.65
N ASP A 57 10.55 7.41 -9.54
CA ASP A 57 10.31 6.04 -9.08
C ASP A 57 8.83 5.85 -8.72
N ILE A 58 8.21 6.81 -7.99
CA ILE A 58 6.78 6.80 -7.67
C ILE A 58 5.93 6.80 -8.94
N LYS A 59 6.24 7.68 -9.90
CA LYS A 59 5.50 7.76 -11.17
C LYS A 59 5.62 6.47 -11.99
N ALA A 60 6.82 5.89 -12.06
CA ALA A 60 7.06 4.62 -12.73
C ALA A 60 6.33 3.48 -12.04
N ALA A 61 6.22 3.53 -10.70
CA ALA A 61 5.54 2.52 -9.94
C ALA A 61 4.03 2.54 -10.16
N LEU A 62 3.41 3.70 -10.02
CA LEU A 62 1.97 3.86 -10.19
C LEU A 62 1.49 3.49 -11.61
N ARG A 63 2.31 3.74 -12.64
CA ARG A 63 2.01 3.37 -14.04
C ARG A 63 1.84 1.86 -14.28
N LYS A 64 2.34 1.00 -13.40
CA LYS A 64 2.21 -0.47 -13.51
C LYS A 64 0.93 -1.00 -12.85
N LEU A 65 0.21 -0.16 -12.12
CA LEU A 65 -0.97 -0.53 -11.34
C LEU A 65 -2.25 -0.20 -12.12
N PRO A 66 -3.35 -0.93 -11.88
CA PRO A 66 -4.64 -0.59 -12.46
C PRO A 66 -5.22 0.69 -11.84
N ASP A 67 -5.62 1.64 -12.68
CA ASP A 67 -6.22 2.92 -12.25
C ASP A 67 -7.58 2.77 -11.55
N SER A 68 -8.26 1.64 -11.76
CA SER A 68 -9.61 1.36 -11.24
C SER A 68 -9.65 0.91 -9.77
N LYS A 69 -8.49 0.71 -9.13
CA LYS A 69 -8.41 0.17 -7.77
C LYS A 69 -7.74 1.15 -6.81
N PRO A 70 -8.22 1.21 -5.56
CA PRO A 70 -7.56 1.99 -4.52
C PRO A 70 -6.18 1.42 -4.21
N VAL A 71 -5.20 2.32 -4.11
CA VAL A 71 -3.79 2.01 -3.85
C VAL A 71 -3.34 2.62 -2.54
N VAL A 72 -2.71 1.80 -1.70
CA VAL A 72 -1.86 2.24 -0.60
C VAL A 72 -0.42 2.18 -1.09
N LEU A 73 0.25 3.32 -1.19
CA LEU A 73 1.64 3.42 -1.64
C LEU A 73 2.58 3.41 -0.43
N VAL A 74 3.49 2.45 -0.40
CA VAL A 74 4.55 2.34 0.61
C VAL A 74 5.87 2.70 -0.06
N VAL A 75 6.37 3.90 0.23
CA VAL A 75 7.64 4.40 -0.30
C VAL A 75 8.76 3.92 0.62
N LEU A 76 9.79 3.27 0.06
CA LEU A 76 10.89 2.71 0.83
C LEU A 76 12.16 3.55 0.61
N HIS A 77 12.66 4.14 1.70
CA HIS A 77 13.89 4.91 1.72
C HIS A 77 15.02 4.03 2.24
N HIS A 78 16.03 3.80 1.41
CA HIS A 78 17.17 2.98 1.79
C HIS A 78 18.08 3.76 2.75
N THR A 79 18.21 3.28 3.98
CA THR A 79 19.06 3.90 5.00
C THR A 79 19.34 2.94 6.13
N PHE A 80 20.52 3.02 6.73
CA PHE A 80 20.84 2.30 7.96
C PHE A 80 20.39 3.06 9.23
N ASN A 81 20.07 4.36 9.10
CA ASN A 81 19.71 5.24 10.21
C ASN A 81 18.21 5.15 10.53
N PRO A 82 17.79 4.59 11.69
CA PRO A 82 16.37 4.51 12.06
C PRO A 82 15.72 5.87 12.35
N ASP A 83 16.53 6.90 12.61
CA ASP A 83 16.09 8.27 12.90
C ASP A 83 16.14 9.18 11.66
N GLU A 84 16.36 8.61 10.46
CA GLU A 84 16.45 9.38 9.23
C GLU A 84 15.18 10.19 8.96
N THR A 85 15.37 11.48 8.70
CA THR A 85 14.26 12.35 8.32
C THR A 85 14.08 12.31 6.81
N VAL A 86 13.00 11.66 6.37
CA VAL A 86 12.64 11.60 4.95
C VAL A 86 11.54 12.60 4.60
N PRO A 87 11.58 13.21 3.40
CA PRO A 87 10.50 14.07 2.92
C PRO A 87 9.18 13.32 2.82
N ASP A 88 8.07 14.03 2.98
CA ASP A 88 6.72 13.48 2.76
C ASP A 88 6.49 13.22 1.27
N SER A 89 6.46 11.93 0.89
CA SER A 89 6.30 11.51 -0.50
C SER A 89 4.89 11.69 -1.04
N SER A 90 3.88 11.89 -0.19
CA SER A 90 2.51 12.12 -0.64
C SER A 90 2.39 13.34 -1.56
N ARG A 91 3.28 14.33 -1.37
CA ARG A 91 3.39 15.54 -2.20
C ARG A 91 3.74 15.26 -3.66
N LEU A 92 4.31 14.09 -3.95
CA LEU A 92 4.72 13.67 -5.29
C LEU A 92 3.65 12.80 -5.98
N VAL A 93 2.58 12.46 -5.27
CA VAL A 93 1.51 11.59 -5.76
C VAL A 93 0.40 12.45 -6.37
N THR A 94 0.20 12.31 -7.68
CA THR A 94 -0.89 12.99 -8.41
C THR A 94 -2.06 12.08 -8.73
N SER A 95 -1.92 10.76 -8.53
CA SER A 95 -2.93 9.78 -8.93
C SER A 95 -4.09 9.73 -7.95
N SER A 96 -5.32 9.94 -8.43
CA SER A 96 -6.53 10.00 -7.60
C SER A 96 -6.94 8.67 -6.97
N ASN A 97 -6.43 7.56 -7.48
CA ASN A 97 -6.69 6.23 -6.92
C ASN A 97 -5.74 5.87 -5.75
N VAL A 98 -4.73 6.70 -5.45
CA VAL A 98 -3.91 6.51 -4.24
C VAL A 98 -4.66 7.07 -3.03
N ILE A 99 -5.02 6.18 -2.10
CA ILE A 99 -5.85 6.50 -0.93
C ILE A 99 -5.03 6.74 0.34
N LEU A 100 -3.76 6.34 0.34
CA LEU A 100 -2.80 6.54 1.43
C LEU A 100 -1.38 6.42 0.83
N THR A 101 -0.48 7.29 1.28
CA THR A 101 0.96 7.19 1.04
C THR A 101 1.66 7.18 2.39
N VAL A 102 2.58 6.24 2.59
CA VAL A 102 3.43 6.18 3.78
C VAL A 102 4.88 6.05 3.36
N ASP A 103 5.77 6.66 4.15
CA ASP A 103 7.22 6.61 3.98
C ASP A 103 7.81 5.68 5.04
N CYS A 104 8.50 4.63 4.59
CA CYS A 104 9.18 3.67 5.45
C CYS A 104 10.69 3.67 5.20
N LEU A 105 11.46 3.39 6.25
CA LEU A 105 12.90 3.18 6.15
C LEU A 105 13.19 1.68 6.00
N PHE A 106 14.15 1.33 5.15
CA PHE A 106 14.55 -0.06 4.99
C PHE A 106 16.07 -0.21 4.78
N HIS A 107 16.58 -1.36 5.20
CA HIS A 107 17.95 -1.79 4.90
C HIS A 107 18.02 -3.32 4.91
N GLU A 108 18.65 -3.91 3.90
CA GLU A 108 18.70 -5.36 3.71
C GLU A 108 19.51 -6.04 4.83
N SER A 109 20.63 -5.42 5.24
CA SER A 109 21.45 -5.97 6.32
C SER A 109 20.79 -5.93 7.70
N GLN A 110 19.70 -5.16 7.86
CA GLN A 110 18.90 -5.13 9.08
C GLN A 110 17.63 -6.00 8.95
N GLY A 111 17.53 -6.82 7.90
CA GLY A 111 16.40 -7.73 7.69
C GLY A 111 15.19 -7.10 7.00
N GLY A 112 15.31 -5.91 6.40
CA GLY A 112 14.25 -5.25 5.63
C GLY A 112 13.77 -3.95 6.25
N LEU A 113 12.49 -3.87 6.65
CA LEU A 113 11.98 -2.68 7.33
C LEU A 113 12.70 -2.47 8.65
N LEU A 114 13.11 -1.24 8.92
CA LEU A 114 13.73 -0.90 10.20
C LEU A 114 12.68 -0.94 11.33
N GLU A 115 13.08 -1.38 12.52
CA GLU A 115 12.31 -1.22 13.74
C GLU A 115 12.45 0.23 14.22
N CYS A 116 11.52 1.10 13.82
CA CYS A 116 11.54 2.50 14.23
C CYS A 116 10.12 3.10 14.34
N PRO A 117 9.94 4.19 15.10
CA PRO A 117 8.63 4.82 15.29
C PRO A 117 7.93 5.21 13.99
N ARG A 118 8.69 5.58 12.95
CA ARG A 118 8.15 5.91 11.62
C ARG A 118 7.49 4.70 10.98
N ASN A 119 8.18 3.56 10.95
CA ASN A 119 7.67 2.34 10.31
C ASN A 119 6.50 1.76 11.11
N GLU A 120 6.54 1.81 12.44
CA GLU A 120 5.40 1.42 13.29
C GLU A 120 4.16 2.29 13.00
N ALA A 121 4.34 3.61 12.91
CA ALA A 121 3.26 4.53 12.56
C ALA A 121 2.71 4.25 11.15
N ALA A 122 3.59 4.02 10.17
CA ALA A 122 3.19 3.67 8.81
C ALA A 122 2.34 2.38 8.77
N ILE A 123 2.77 1.32 9.46
CA ILE A 123 2.01 0.07 9.55
C ILE A 123 0.63 0.32 10.18
N ARG A 124 0.58 1.09 11.29
CA ARG A 124 -0.67 1.44 11.96
C ARG A 124 -1.61 2.23 11.04
N ASP A 125 -1.08 3.19 10.27
CA ASP A 125 -1.86 4.00 9.33
C ASP A 125 -2.43 3.16 8.18
N ILE A 126 -1.64 2.21 7.66
CA ILE A 126 -2.11 1.22 6.68
C ILE A 126 -3.29 0.42 7.26
N LEU A 127 -3.13 -0.18 8.44
CA LEU A 127 -4.17 -0.97 9.08
C LEU A 127 -5.44 -0.15 9.34
N ASN A 128 -5.30 1.06 9.87
CA ASN A 128 -6.42 1.98 10.09
C ASN A 128 -7.15 2.34 8.79
N LYS A 129 -6.40 2.60 7.71
CA LYS A 129 -6.98 2.90 6.40
C LYS A 129 -7.74 1.71 5.85
N LEU A 130 -7.17 0.52 5.92
CA LEU A 130 -7.82 -0.71 5.47
C LEU A 130 -9.07 -1.04 6.30
N HIS A 131 -9.04 -0.77 7.61
CA HIS A 131 -10.20 -0.93 8.48
C HIS A 131 -11.35 0.01 8.07
N LYS A 132 -11.07 1.30 7.88
CA LYS A 132 -12.07 2.26 7.37
C LYS A 132 -12.61 1.86 6.00
N HIS A 133 -11.77 1.26 5.15
CA HIS A 133 -12.17 0.76 3.84
C HIS A 133 -13.06 -0.49 3.90
N LYS A 134 -13.03 -1.23 5.03
CA LYS A 134 -13.93 -2.37 5.31
C LYS A 134 -15.34 -1.90 5.69
N GLU A 135 -15.43 -0.76 6.37
CA GLU A 135 -16.69 -0.21 6.87
C GLU A 135 -17.40 0.70 5.86
N ALA A 136 -16.68 1.21 4.86
CA ALA A 136 -17.28 2.01 3.80
C ALA A 136 -18.32 1.18 3.02
N PRO A 137 -19.56 1.70 2.83
CA PRO A 137 -20.55 1.01 2.01
C PRO A 137 -20.03 0.89 0.59
N LYS A 138 -19.86 -0.34 0.09
CA LYS A 138 -19.59 -0.57 -1.33
C LYS A 138 -20.78 0.01 -2.10
N LYS A 139 -20.60 1.15 -2.79
CA LYS A 139 -21.62 1.65 -3.71
C LYS A 139 -21.82 0.57 -4.76
N ARG A 140 -22.91 -0.19 -4.63
CA ARG A 140 -23.36 -1.11 -5.66
C ARG A 140 -23.73 -0.21 -6.84
N CYS A 141 -23.06 -0.35 -7.98
CA CYS A 141 -23.60 0.18 -9.23
C CYS A 141 -24.96 -0.49 -9.43
N GLN A 142 -26.02 0.25 -9.11
CA GLN A 142 -27.38 -0.11 -9.43
C GLN A 142 -27.70 0.65 -10.71
N GLY A 143 -27.89 -0.10 -11.81
CA GLY A 143 -28.47 0.42 -13.04
C GLY A 143 -27.51 0.57 -14.21
N CYS A 144 -27.42 -0.48 -15.01
CA CYS A 144 -27.71 -0.36 -16.44
C CYS A 144 -28.54 -1.60 -16.82
N CYS A 145 -29.84 -1.53 -16.54
CA CYS A 145 -30.83 -2.28 -17.32
C CYS A 145 -31.24 -1.32 -18.44
N CYS A 146 -30.52 -1.35 -19.56
CA CYS A 146 -31.04 -0.78 -20.80
C CYS A 146 -31.74 -1.92 -21.53
N ILE A 147 -33.04 -2.06 -21.27
CA ILE A 147 -33.96 -2.70 -22.21
C ILE A 147 -34.85 -1.56 -22.71
N CYS A 148 -34.63 -1.16 -23.95
CA CYS A 148 -35.59 -0.48 -24.80
C CYS A 148 -35.53 -1.20 -26.15
#